data_AF-A0A2C9U8P9-F1
#
_entry.id   AF-A0A2C9U8P9-F1
#
_cell.length_a   1.000
_cell.length_b   1.000
_cell.length_c   1.000
_cell.angle_alpha   90.00
_cell.angle_beta   90.00
_cell.angle_gamma   90.00
#
_symmetry.space_group_name_H-M   'P 1'
#
loop_
_entity.id
_entity.type
_entity.pdbx_description
1 polymer ?
#
loop_
_entity_poly.entity_id
_entity_poly.type
_entity_poly.pdbx_seq_one_letter_code
_entity_poly.pdbx_strand_id
1 'polypeptide(L)'
;MATMNDSVLEPASESETAANYTNLGPCSRPQVIYRCKKCRRIVASAENIVSHERGKGEQCFKWKKRSGDLLEKEPAECSSIFVEPMKWMQTVQEGFVGEKLQCIGCKARLGSFNWAGMQCNCGTWVNPAFQLHKNRLDECFI
;
A
#
# COMPACT_ATOMS: atom_id res chain seq x y z
N MET A 1 78.56 7.13 14.11
CA MET A 1 77.54 6.15 14.54
C MET A 1 76.21 6.91 14.54
N ALA A 2 75.50 6.95 13.40
CA ALA A 2 74.32 6.13 13.10
C ALA A 2 73.27 6.26 14.22
N THR A 3 72.10 6.88 14.05
CA THR A 3 71.12 6.75 12.95
C THR A 3 70.31 8.04 12.77
N MET A 4 70.20 8.54 11.54
CA MET A 4 69.24 9.57 11.14
C MET A 4 68.00 8.91 10.56
N ASN A 5 66.90 9.46 11.03
CA ASN A 5 65.50 9.39 10.66
C ASN A 5 65.19 9.97 9.26
N ASP A 6 63.97 9.62 8.82
CA ASP A 6 63.15 10.21 7.76
C ASP A 6 63.67 10.14 6.32
N SER A 7 63.13 9.15 5.59
CA SER A 7 63.13 9.12 4.13
C SER A 7 61.68 9.20 3.66
N VAL A 8 61.31 10.39 3.20
CA VAL A 8 60.09 10.67 2.43
C VAL A 8 60.21 10.01 1.05
N LEU A 9 59.13 9.36 0.59
CA LEU A 9 58.66 9.33 -0.81
C LEU A 9 57.32 8.56 -0.91
N GLU A 10 56.23 9.30 -1.05
CA GLU A 10 54.97 8.91 -1.73
C GLU A 10 55.25 8.75 -3.26
N PRO A 11 54.45 8.01 -4.09
CA PRO A 11 52.98 8.16 -4.17
C PRO A 11 52.12 6.96 -4.65
N ALA A 12 50.81 7.19 -4.58
CA ALA A 12 49.72 6.72 -5.45
C ALA A 12 49.40 5.21 -5.54
N SER A 13 48.28 4.83 -4.93
CA SER A 13 47.19 4.17 -5.69
C SER A 13 45.88 4.34 -4.93
N GLU A 14 45.24 5.49 -5.18
CA GLU A 14 43.81 5.67 -4.95
C GLU A 14 43.09 4.68 -5.86
N SER A 15 42.46 3.65 -5.28
CA SER A 15 41.55 2.80 -6.05
C SER A 15 40.26 3.56 -6.28
N GLU A 16 40.26 4.34 -7.36
CA GLU A 16 39.11 4.90 -8.03
C GLU A 16 38.13 3.75 -8.35
N THR A 17 36.97 3.72 -7.70
CA THR A 17 35.79 3.12 -8.33
C THR A 17 34.83 4.26 -8.63
N ALA A 18 35.02 4.78 -9.84
CA ALA A 18 34.13 5.70 -10.48
C ALA A 18 32.71 5.10 -10.60
N ALA A 19 31.74 6.00 -10.47
CA ALA A 19 30.42 5.94 -11.06
C ALA A 19 29.44 4.87 -10.51
N ASN A 20 28.40 5.34 -9.82
CA ASN A 20 27.16 5.67 -10.52
C ASN A 20 26.19 6.41 -9.60
N TYR A 21 26.25 7.74 -9.66
CA TYR A 21 25.12 8.60 -9.32
C TYR A 21 24.07 8.46 -10.42
N THR A 22 23.38 7.32 -10.47
CA THR A 22 22.04 7.30 -11.08
C THR A 22 21.09 7.85 -10.04
N ASN A 23 21.07 9.17 -9.94
CA ASN A 23 19.91 9.91 -9.49
C ASN A 23 18.80 9.55 -10.50
N LEU A 24 18.12 8.44 -10.23
CA LEU A 24 16.94 8.00 -10.97
C LEU A 24 15.90 9.09 -10.73
N GLY A 25 15.80 10.00 -11.70
CA GLY A 25 14.73 10.98 -11.73
C GLY A 25 13.39 10.28 -11.51
N PRO A 26 12.43 10.87 -10.78
CA PRO A 26 11.14 10.25 -10.61
C PRO A 26 10.54 10.09 -12.01
N CYS A 27 10.46 8.85 -12.48
CA CYS A 27 9.49 8.49 -13.51
C CYS A 27 8.14 8.75 -12.84
N SER A 28 7.62 9.97 -13.04
CA SER A 28 6.51 10.51 -12.29
C SER A 28 5.24 9.75 -12.66
N ARG A 29 5.05 8.60 -12.01
CA ARG A 29 3.76 7.93 -11.98
C ARG A 29 2.75 8.95 -11.46
N PRO A 30 1.59 9.12 -12.11
CA PRO A 30 0.59 10.06 -11.64
C PRO A 30 0.26 9.73 -10.18
N GLN A 31 0.39 10.72 -9.32
CA GLN A 31 0.21 10.53 -7.88
C GLN A 31 -1.30 10.50 -7.61
N VAL A 32 -1.83 9.30 -7.37
CA VAL A 32 -3.25 9.13 -7.07
C VAL A 32 -3.50 9.42 -5.60
N ILE A 33 -4.46 10.30 -5.32
CA ILE A 33 -4.98 10.58 -3.98
C ILE A 33 -6.44 10.16 -3.88
N TYR A 34 -6.79 9.55 -2.76
CA TYR A 34 -8.15 9.19 -2.41
C TYR A 34 -8.73 10.20 -1.43
N ARG A 35 -9.88 10.75 -1.80
CA ARG A 35 -10.63 11.71 -0.99
C ARG A 35 -11.93 11.09 -0.53
N CYS A 36 -12.41 11.44 0.66
CA CYS A 36 -13.73 11.05 1.12
C CYS A 36 -14.80 11.67 0.21
N LYS A 37 -15.70 10.84 -0.34
CA LYS A 37 -16.74 11.31 -1.25
C LYS A 37 -17.71 12.34 -0.66
N LYS A 38 -17.91 12.31 0.66
CA LYS A 38 -18.83 13.22 1.36
C LYS A 38 -18.24 14.59 1.66
N CYS A 39 -16.96 14.67 2.06
CA CYS A 39 -16.35 15.92 2.54
C CYS A 39 -15.05 16.31 1.82
N ARG A 40 -14.65 15.55 0.80
CA ARG A 40 -13.44 15.72 -0.02
C ARG A 40 -12.11 15.75 0.73
N ARG A 41 -12.10 15.46 2.04
CA ARG A 41 -10.88 15.29 2.83
C ARG A 41 -10.04 14.13 2.29
N ILE A 42 -8.72 14.31 2.22
CA ILE A 42 -7.78 13.27 1.84
C ILE A 42 -7.78 12.17 2.90
N VAL A 43 -7.85 10.90 2.47
CA VAL A 43 -7.90 9.75 3.38
C VAL A 43 -6.86 8.68 3.08
N ALA A 44 -6.32 8.63 1.87
CA ALA A 44 -5.19 7.79 1.49
C ALA A 44 -4.48 8.35 0.25
N SER A 45 -3.20 8.04 0.08
CA SER A 45 -2.44 8.22 -1.16
C SER A 45 -2.08 6.86 -1.76
N ALA A 46 -1.65 6.84 -3.03
CA ALA A 46 -1.25 5.63 -3.74
C ALA A 46 -0.12 4.85 -3.02
N GLU A 47 0.80 5.57 -2.37
CA GLU A 47 1.90 5.02 -1.57
C GLU A 47 1.42 4.20 -0.36
N ASN A 48 0.24 4.49 0.20
CA ASN A 48 -0.28 3.74 1.33
C ASN A 48 -1.04 2.48 0.90
N ILE A 49 -1.21 2.24 -0.40
CA ILE A 49 -1.98 1.09 -0.88
C ILE A 49 -1.18 -0.19 -0.69
N VAL A 50 -1.78 -1.15 -0.01
CA VAL A 50 -1.31 -2.53 0.03
C VAL A 50 -1.93 -3.28 -1.15
N SER A 51 -1.10 -3.55 -2.16
CA SER A 51 -1.51 -4.38 -3.30
C SER A 51 -1.59 -5.85 -2.89
N HIS A 52 -2.54 -6.57 -3.50
CA HIS A 52 -2.64 -8.03 -3.36
C HIS A 52 -2.88 -8.65 -4.74
N GLU A 53 -2.34 -9.84 -4.94
CA GLU A 53 -2.59 -10.63 -6.15
C GLU A 53 -4.06 -11.04 -6.19
N ARG A 54 -4.68 -10.94 -7.37
CA ARG A 54 -6.09 -11.28 -7.55
C ARG A 54 -6.28 -12.79 -7.39
N GLY A 55 -7.15 -13.18 -6.48
CA GLY A 55 -7.49 -14.59 -6.25
C GLY A 55 -8.43 -15.14 -7.32
N LYS A 56 -8.97 -16.36 -7.08
CA LYS A 56 -9.90 -17.04 -8.00
C LYS A 56 -11.32 -16.43 -8.04
N GLY A 57 -11.48 -15.18 -7.59
CA GLY A 57 -12.74 -14.44 -7.64
C GLY A 57 -13.86 -15.10 -6.84
N GLU A 58 -15.05 -15.12 -7.45
CA GLU A 58 -16.29 -15.66 -6.85
C GLU A 58 -16.17 -17.12 -6.40
N GLN A 59 -15.25 -17.88 -7.02
CA GLN A 59 -15.00 -19.30 -6.70
C GLN A 59 -14.39 -19.51 -5.30
N CYS A 60 -13.81 -18.45 -4.71
CA CYS A 60 -13.31 -18.49 -3.33
C CYS A 60 -14.43 -18.30 -2.29
N PHE A 61 -15.67 -17.98 -2.68
CA PHE A 61 -16.79 -17.76 -1.77
C PHE A 61 -17.66 -19.02 -1.66
N LYS A 62 -17.81 -19.55 -0.43
CA LYS A 62 -18.48 -20.84 -0.16
C LYS A 62 -19.89 -20.99 -0.75
N TRP A 63 -20.66 -19.92 -0.85
CA TRP A 63 -22.05 -19.96 -1.32
C TRP A 63 -22.19 -20.00 -2.85
N LYS A 64 -21.21 -19.46 -3.60
CA LYS A 64 -21.20 -19.45 -5.08
C LYS A 64 -20.59 -20.71 -5.71
N LYS A 65 -19.97 -21.58 -4.91
CA LYS A 65 -19.43 -22.88 -5.35
C LYS A 65 -20.49 -23.84 -5.92
N ARG A 66 -21.80 -23.53 -5.79
CA ARG A 66 -22.92 -24.39 -6.24
C ARG A 66 -23.45 -24.08 -7.65
N SER A 67 -23.14 -22.92 -8.22
CA SER A 67 -23.50 -22.59 -9.61
C SER A 67 -22.33 -22.94 -10.51
N GLY A 68 -22.32 -24.17 -11.02
CA GLY A 68 -21.30 -24.71 -11.93
C GLY A 68 -21.36 -24.11 -13.34
N ASP A 69 -21.50 -22.79 -13.47
CA ASP A 69 -21.45 -22.12 -14.77
C ASP A 69 -20.01 -21.65 -15.01
N LEU A 70 -19.29 -22.41 -15.84
CA LEU A 70 -17.91 -22.20 -16.27
C LEU A 70 -17.81 -21.08 -17.32
N LEU A 71 -18.55 -19.99 -17.15
CA LEU A 71 -18.31 -18.80 -17.95
C LEU A 71 -17.06 -18.13 -17.37
N GLU A 72 -15.99 -18.10 -18.16
CA GLU A 72 -14.79 -17.30 -17.87
C GLU A 72 -15.20 -15.82 -17.81
N LYS A 73 -15.71 -15.42 -16.64
CA LYS A 73 -15.98 -14.03 -16.31
C LYS A 73 -14.62 -13.40 -16.07
N GLU A 74 -14.37 -12.32 -16.80
CA GLU A 74 -13.25 -11.41 -16.56
C GLU A 74 -13.03 -11.23 -15.05
N PRO A 75 -11.78 -11.30 -14.57
CA PRO A 75 -11.48 -11.28 -13.16
C PRO A 75 -12.07 -10.02 -12.53
N ALA A 76 -13.06 -10.22 -11.64
CA ALA A 76 -13.80 -9.12 -11.03
C ALA A 76 -12.84 -8.13 -10.35
N GLU A 77 -12.90 -6.86 -10.76
CA GLU A 77 -12.10 -5.82 -10.14
C GLU A 77 -12.40 -5.70 -8.63
N CYS A 78 -11.36 -5.44 -7.84
CA CYS A 78 -11.53 -5.22 -6.41
C CYS A 78 -12.36 -3.96 -6.17
N SER A 79 -13.51 -4.11 -5.51
CA SER A 79 -14.43 -3.02 -5.15
C SER A 79 -13.92 -2.13 -4.02
N SER A 80 -12.82 -2.52 -3.39
CA SER A 80 -12.20 -1.84 -2.26
C SER A 80 -10.69 -1.80 -2.44
N ILE A 81 -10.07 -0.77 -1.89
CA ILE A 81 -8.61 -0.68 -1.75
C ILE A 81 -8.24 -1.13 -0.34
N PHE A 82 -7.03 -1.67 -0.20
CA PHE A 82 -6.44 -1.96 1.09
C PHE A 82 -5.27 -1.01 1.31
N VAL A 83 -5.10 -0.56 2.54
CA VAL A 83 -4.07 0.42 2.89
C VAL A 83 -3.29 -0.03 4.11
N GLU A 84 -2.14 0.59 4.34
CA GLU A 84 -1.47 0.49 5.63
C GLU A 84 -2.25 1.25 6.72
N PRO A 85 -2.12 0.87 8.00
CA PRO A 85 -2.70 1.63 9.09
C PRO A 85 -2.19 3.07 9.09
N MET A 86 -3.10 4.04 9.04
CA MET A 86 -2.77 5.47 9.02
C MET A 86 -3.13 6.17 10.34
N LYS A 87 -2.42 7.26 10.67
CA LYS A 87 -2.61 8.04 11.91
C LYS A 87 -4.06 8.46 12.17
N TRP A 88 -4.85 8.67 11.12
CA TRP A 88 -6.24 9.09 11.25
C TRP A 88 -7.21 7.96 11.66
N MET A 89 -6.79 6.70 11.57
CA MET A 89 -7.57 5.51 11.95
C MET A 89 -7.53 5.31 13.47
N GLN A 90 -8.15 6.23 14.21
CA GLN A 90 -8.09 6.30 15.68
C GLN A 90 -8.44 4.98 16.40
N THR A 91 -9.37 4.20 15.84
CA THR A 91 -9.81 2.90 16.36
C THR A 91 -8.69 1.85 16.43
N VAL A 92 -7.61 2.03 15.69
CA VAL A 92 -6.41 1.17 15.78
C VAL A 92 -5.67 1.36 17.10
N GLN A 93 -5.64 2.60 17.61
CA GLN A 93 -4.88 2.95 18.80
C GLN A 93 -5.58 2.55 20.09
N GLU A 94 -6.89 2.31 20.02
CA GLU A 94 -7.75 1.93 21.14
C GLU A 94 -7.70 0.42 21.46
N GLY A 95 -6.85 -0.35 20.75
CA GLY A 95 -6.65 -1.78 21.01
C GLY A 95 -7.70 -2.71 20.41
N PHE A 96 -8.59 -2.19 19.54
CA PHE A 96 -9.58 -3.03 18.85
C PHE A 96 -8.93 -3.94 17.81
N VAL A 97 -9.39 -5.20 17.76
CA VAL A 97 -8.95 -6.21 16.78
C VAL A 97 -9.54 -5.93 15.38
N GLY A 98 -10.72 -5.32 15.32
CA GLY A 98 -11.34 -4.90 14.07
C GLY A 98 -12.56 -4.03 14.31
N GLU A 99 -12.69 -2.94 13.55
CA GLU A 99 -13.76 -1.97 13.69
C GLU A 99 -14.02 -1.20 12.37
N LYS A 100 -15.04 -0.34 12.37
CA LYS A 100 -15.37 0.52 11.22
C LYS A 100 -14.37 1.67 11.10
N LEU A 101 -13.97 1.97 9.86
CA LEU A 101 -13.16 3.15 9.55
C LEU A 101 -14.08 4.32 9.19
N GLN A 102 -14.02 5.40 9.96
CA GLN A 102 -14.83 6.61 9.77
C GLN A 102 -13.96 7.80 9.37
N CYS A 103 -14.43 8.59 8.42
CA CYS A 103 -13.77 9.82 8.04
C CYS A 103 -13.69 10.78 9.24
N ILE A 104 -12.51 11.33 9.54
CA ILE A 104 -12.35 12.32 10.62
C ILE A 104 -13.23 13.55 10.40
N GLY A 105 -13.48 13.96 9.14
CA GLY A 105 -14.17 15.21 8.83
C GLY A 105 -15.67 15.16 8.98
N CYS A 106 -16.29 14.12 8.43
CA CYS A 106 -17.75 14.05 8.34
C CYS A 106 -18.35 12.82 9.03
N LYS A 107 -17.50 12.04 9.73
CA LYS A 107 -17.82 10.78 10.42
C LYS A 107 -18.52 9.73 9.55
N ALA A 108 -18.53 9.91 8.23
CA ALA A 108 -19.05 8.93 7.29
C ALA A 108 -18.17 7.67 7.35
N ARG A 109 -18.79 6.50 7.40
CA ARG A 109 -18.09 5.22 7.27
C ARG A 109 -17.45 5.14 5.89
N LEU A 110 -16.14 4.90 5.82
CA LEU A 110 -15.36 4.69 4.59
C LEU A 110 -15.05 3.22 4.33
N GLY A 111 -14.98 2.43 5.41
CA GLY A 111 -14.71 0.99 5.32
C GLY A 111 -14.62 0.35 6.70
N SER A 112 -13.69 -0.58 6.87
CA SER A 112 -13.46 -1.33 8.10
C SER A 112 -12.07 -1.94 8.11
N PHE A 113 -11.57 -2.29 9.29
CA PHE A 113 -10.32 -3.02 9.43
C PHE A 113 -10.48 -4.29 10.27
N ASN A 114 -9.55 -5.23 10.07
CA ASN A 114 -9.39 -6.41 10.91
C ASN A 114 -7.91 -6.82 10.92
N TRP A 115 -7.32 -6.89 12.11
CA TRP A 115 -5.94 -7.33 12.32
C TRP A 115 -5.71 -8.80 12.00
N ALA A 116 -6.73 -9.65 12.13
CA ALA A 116 -6.67 -11.04 11.67
C ALA A 116 -6.73 -11.15 10.14
N GLY A 117 -7.07 -10.07 9.44
CA GLY A 117 -7.22 -10.02 7.99
C GLY A 117 -8.67 -10.16 7.54
N MET A 118 -8.88 -9.99 6.23
CA MET A 118 -10.19 -10.11 5.58
C MET A 118 -10.05 -10.64 4.16
N GLN A 119 -11.09 -11.31 3.67
CA GLN A 119 -11.17 -11.73 2.28
C GLN A 119 -11.61 -10.56 1.37
N CYS A 120 -10.82 -10.27 0.33
CA CYS A 120 -11.19 -9.32 -0.71
C CYS A 120 -12.26 -9.92 -1.64
N ASN A 121 -12.98 -9.06 -2.37
CA ASN A 121 -13.91 -9.46 -3.43
C ASN A 121 -13.28 -10.33 -4.52
N CYS A 122 -11.98 -10.21 -4.77
CA CYS A 122 -11.23 -11.08 -5.69
C CYS A 122 -10.92 -12.47 -5.09
N GLY A 123 -11.30 -12.73 -3.83
CA GLY A 123 -11.09 -14.00 -3.14
C GLY A 123 -9.79 -14.10 -2.35
N THR A 124 -8.86 -13.14 -2.49
CA THR A 124 -7.57 -13.12 -1.77
C THR A 124 -7.75 -12.75 -0.30
N TRP A 125 -7.03 -13.42 0.60
CA TRP A 125 -6.95 -13.04 2.01
C TRP A 125 -5.88 -11.96 2.18
N VAL A 126 -6.27 -10.81 2.73
CA VAL A 126 -5.36 -9.68 3.02
C VAL A 126 -5.12 -9.61 4.52
N ASN A 127 -3.85 -9.54 4.94
CA ASN A 127 -3.46 -9.38 6.35
C ASN A 127 -2.25 -8.43 6.48
N PRO A 128 -2.31 -7.41 7.37
CA PRO A 128 -3.50 -6.93 8.07
C PRO A 128 -4.48 -6.27 7.09
N ALA A 129 -5.78 -6.31 7.37
CA ALA A 129 -6.78 -5.80 6.42
C ALA A 129 -7.32 -4.45 6.86
N PHE A 130 -6.88 -3.36 6.24
CA PHE A 130 -7.51 -2.04 6.35
C PHE A 130 -8.21 -1.70 5.04
N GLN A 131 -9.50 -1.98 4.98
CA GLN A 131 -10.28 -1.88 3.76
C GLN A 131 -10.98 -0.53 3.67
N LEU A 132 -10.82 0.16 2.54
CA LEU A 132 -11.62 1.33 2.17
C LEU A 132 -12.43 1.04 0.90
N HIS A 133 -13.73 1.32 0.92
CA HIS A 133 -14.60 1.02 -0.21
C HIS A 133 -14.49 2.11 -1.28
N LYS A 134 -14.22 1.71 -2.54
CA LYS A 134 -14.06 2.66 -3.65
C LYS A 134 -15.29 3.53 -3.88
N ASN A 135 -16.50 2.99 -3.67
CA ASN A 135 -17.74 3.75 -3.82
C ASN A 135 -17.92 4.91 -2.80
N ARG A 136 -17.12 4.93 -1.72
CA ARG A 136 -17.10 5.98 -0.70
C ARG A 136 -15.93 6.94 -0.84
N LEU A 137 -15.10 6.70 -1.84
CA LEU A 137 -13.91 7.48 -2.14
C LEU A 137 -14.07 8.13 -3.52
N ASP A 138 -13.39 9.25 -3.69
CA ASP A 138 -13.11 9.84 -4.98
C ASP A 138 -11.62 9.69 -5.26
N GLU A 139 -11.30 9.16 -6.43
CA GLU A 139 -9.95 9.06 -6.94
C GLU A 139 -9.60 10.36 -7.66
N CYS A 140 -8.45 10.95 -7.32
CA CYS A 140 -7.98 12.18 -7.92
C CYS A 140 -6.51 12.04 -8.30
N PHE A 141 -6.18 12.45 -9.53
CA PHE A 141 -4.81 12.48 -10.03
C PHE A 141 -4.21 13.86 -9.74
N ILE A 142 -2.98 13.87 -9.23
CA ILE A 142 -2.13 15.07 -9.14
C ILE A 142 -1.14 15.06 -10.30
#